data_AF-A0A084W2Y0-F1
#
_entry.id   AF-A0A084W2Y0-F1
#
_cell.length_a   1.000
_cell.length_b   1.000
_cell.length_c   1.000
_cell.angle_alpha   90.00
_cell.angle_beta   90.00
_cell.angle_gamma   90.00
#
_symmetry.space_group_name_H-M   'P 1'
#
loop_
_entity.id
_entity.type
_entity.pdbx_description
1 polymer ?
#
loop_
_entity_poly.entity_id
_entity_poly.type
_entity_poly.pdbx_seq_one_letter_code
_entity_poly.pdbx_strand_id
1 'polypeptide(L)'
;MHFGLSDIPVLLVLVVMRLELCTCMKYTCLMGSDGFCVFQGVHIENAEQAQDVQLEAPPATAAEVTRVKFRDSSMFVLPPRLYVAFRQLQELRVWWMHLHSIHVDPRLLTLDAEKNRISTITTDPDTIPALRKLELNQNRLRNIDNISQFENLEVLELAHNDLRTLDMCVFGRMSKLRLLDLSSNNLALVRSSLQSHEKLPALTVLYLNDNRLSYLDLGILRSFPALEKVHLANNALVYVDYESLSATALPRLRIVHLQTNDWHCEALSDMVAYLRKAGVQDFKTFSAFNCKERSVEGICCTENRPFALVRKSSRYLAHYASELNGHTRHLMRELQHTRHELVRLSVNDNFTQTSLRNLGDEVEDLRNQLTDVISSFSSASGDVQAQTTVSPGSGRSKSNPHQGVGIDPERLSAEVAKMRRDMQKVLRDNETLRQQARQHEKLRQELDALRNDTDETKLAFQLLKEENSLLKQDLQQLQQKFQQLFNRGPTV
;
A
#
# COMPACT_ATOMS: atom_id res chain seq x y z
N MET A 1 35.66 43.32 18.94
CA MET A 1 34.89 44.44 19.52
C MET A 1 33.51 44.46 18.88
N HIS A 2 32.48 44.45 19.72
CA HIS A 2 31.08 44.81 19.48
C HIS A 2 30.32 44.23 18.27
N PHE A 3 29.65 43.10 18.50
CA PHE A 3 28.28 42.95 18.02
C PHE A 3 27.36 43.61 19.05
N GLY A 4 26.73 44.71 18.63
CA GLY A 4 25.83 45.51 19.46
C GLY A 4 24.46 44.86 19.61
N LEU A 5 23.95 44.92 20.84
CA LEU A 5 22.57 44.67 21.20
C LEU A 5 21.66 45.71 20.52
N SER A 6 21.06 45.41 19.36
CA SER A 6 20.03 46.29 18.77
C SER A 6 18.82 45.60 18.13
N ASP A 7 18.79 44.27 17.96
CA ASP A 7 17.68 43.59 17.26
C ASP A 7 16.71 42.83 18.18
N ILE A 8 16.95 42.88 19.50
CA ILE A 8 16.02 42.32 20.49
C ILE A 8 14.62 42.99 20.42
N PRO A 9 14.46 44.30 20.16
CA PRO A 9 13.13 44.91 20.10
C PRO A 9 12.33 44.46 18.88
N VAL A 10 12.95 44.21 17.72
CA VAL A 10 12.23 43.81 16.50
C VAL A 10 11.79 42.35 16.60
N LEU A 11 12.64 41.48 17.16
CA LEU A 11 12.26 40.09 17.39
C LEU A 11 11.19 39.98 18.49
N LEU A 12 11.29 40.76 19.59
CA LEU A 12 10.24 40.81 20.61
C LEU A 12 8.96 41.44 20.06
N VAL A 13 9.00 42.49 19.24
CA VAL A 13 7.81 43.10 18.64
C VAL A 13 7.18 42.17 17.62
N LEU A 14 7.95 41.41 16.83
CA LEU A 14 7.40 40.39 15.92
C LEU A 14 6.83 39.18 16.68
N VAL A 15 7.45 38.79 17.80
CA VAL A 15 6.95 37.73 18.69
C VAL A 15 5.71 38.19 19.47
N VAL A 16 5.69 39.42 19.96
CA VAL A 16 4.55 40.04 20.66
C VAL A 16 3.41 40.37 19.69
N MET A 17 3.69 40.85 18.47
CA MET A 17 2.68 40.99 17.40
C MET A 17 2.15 39.64 16.92
N ARG A 18 2.98 38.58 16.89
CA ARG A 18 2.49 37.20 16.67
C ARG A 18 1.67 36.67 17.85
N LEU A 19 1.99 37.07 19.08
CA LEU A 19 1.25 36.68 20.29
C LEU A 19 -0.06 37.46 20.46
N GLU A 20 -0.16 38.70 19.97
CA GLU A 20 -1.38 39.52 20.03
C GLU A 20 -2.36 39.27 18.88
N LEU A 21 -1.93 38.67 17.76
CA LEU A 21 -2.79 38.31 16.63
C LEU A 21 -3.29 36.86 16.63
N CYS A 22 -2.80 36.00 17.54
CA CYS A 22 -3.31 34.65 17.69
C CYS A 22 -4.62 34.66 18.51
N THR A 23 -5.67 35.23 17.92
CA THR A 23 -7.03 35.06 18.45
C THR A 23 -7.48 33.64 18.11
N CYS A 24 -7.20 32.72 19.02
CA CYS A 24 -7.68 31.35 18.92
C CYS A 24 -9.21 31.35 18.83
N MET A 25 -9.77 30.98 17.67
CA MET A 25 -11.21 30.93 17.49
C MET A 25 -11.75 29.73 18.26
N LYS A 26 -12.41 30.02 19.38
CA LYS A 26 -12.93 29.02 20.29
C LYS A 26 -14.42 28.80 20.04
N TYR A 27 -14.80 27.56 19.83
CA TYR A 27 -16.18 27.13 19.69
C TYR A 27 -16.51 26.11 20.77
N THR A 28 -17.69 26.25 21.37
CA THR A 28 -18.22 25.28 22.34
C THR A 28 -19.47 24.65 21.76
N CYS A 29 -19.53 23.32 21.77
CA CYS A 29 -20.70 22.62 21.26
C CYS A 29 -21.86 22.63 22.25
N LEU A 30 -23.06 22.42 21.74
CA LEU A 30 -24.26 22.17 22.54
C LEU A 30 -24.64 20.70 22.43
N MET A 31 -25.01 20.09 23.57
CA MET A 31 -25.48 18.70 23.57
C MET A 31 -26.90 18.63 22.99
N GLY A 32 -27.03 17.93 21.86
CA GLY A 32 -28.31 17.62 21.24
C GLY A 32 -29.03 16.48 21.96
N SER A 33 -30.36 16.43 21.80
CA SER A 33 -31.20 15.35 22.35
C SER A 33 -30.89 13.96 21.78
N ASP A 34 -30.20 13.91 20.64
CA ASP A 34 -29.73 12.69 19.98
C ASP A 34 -28.33 12.24 20.46
N GLY A 35 -27.81 12.88 21.51
CA GLY A 35 -26.53 12.53 22.13
C GLY A 35 -25.30 13.07 21.39
N PHE A 36 -25.50 13.93 20.39
CA PHE A 36 -24.39 14.59 19.69
C PHE A 36 -23.95 15.88 20.38
N CYS A 37 -22.65 16.09 20.46
CA CYS A 37 -22.04 17.41 20.65
C CYS A 37 -22.12 18.16 19.31
N VAL A 38 -22.96 19.20 19.25
CA VAL A 38 -23.28 19.94 18.02
C VAL A 38 -22.53 21.27 18.00
N PHE A 39 -21.61 21.41 17.05
CA PHE A 39 -20.99 22.69 16.73
C PHE A 39 -21.81 23.43 15.68
N GLN A 40 -22.07 24.71 15.90
CA GLN A 40 -22.84 25.53 14.97
C GLN A 40 -22.04 26.77 14.54
N GLY A 41 -22.10 27.11 13.24
CA GLY A 41 -21.49 28.33 12.72
C GLY A 41 -19.96 28.31 12.70
N VAL A 42 -19.32 27.14 12.64
CA VAL A 42 -17.86 27.03 12.54
C VAL A 42 -17.46 27.38 11.11
N HIS A 43 -16.64 28.43 10.94
CA HIS A 43 -16.17 28.88 9.64
C HIS A 43 -14.64 28.83 9.56
N ILE A 44 -14.11 28.05 8.63
CA ILE A 44 -12.68 27.84 8.42
C ILE A 44 -12.38 27.89 6.93
N GLU A 45 -11.67 28.93 6.50
CA GLU A 45 -11.43 29.19 5.08
C GLU A 45 -10.21 28.46 4.53
N ASN A 46 -9.23 28.17 5.39
CA ASN A 46 -7.95 27.58 4.99
C ASN A 46 -7.33 26.74 6.12
N ALA A 47 -6.27 26.00 5.77
CA ALA A 47 -5.61 25.07 6.69
C ALA A 47 -4.82 25.78 7.81
N GLU A 48 -4.38 27.02 7.62
CA GLU A 48 -3.67 27.80 8.65
C GLU A 48 -4.64 28.20 9.76
N GLN A 49 -5.80 28.75 9.39
CA GLN A 49 -6.88 29.06 10.33
C GLN A 49 -7.32 27.81 11.13
N ALA A 50 -7.35 26.64 10.49
CA ALA A 50 -7.74 25.39 11.14
C ALA A 50 -6.83 24.99 12.31
N GLN A 51 -5.56 25.41 12.33
CA GLN A 51 -4.61 25.11 13.42
C GLN A 51 -4.96 25.82 14.72
N ASP A 52 -5.54 27.02 14.59
CA ASP A 52 -5.84 27.91 15.69
C ASP A 52 -7.30 27.79 16.16
N VAL A 53 -8.09 26.87 15.59
CA VAL A 53 -9.45 26.59 16.07
C VAL A 53 -9.40 25.66 17.28
N GLN A 54 -10.06 26.08 18.37
CA GLN A 54 -10.31 25.25 19.55
C GLN A 54 -11.77 24.83 19.58
N LEU A 55 -12.01 23.53 19.62
CA LEU A 55 -13.32 22.92 19.75
C LEU A 55 -13.44 22.29 21.14
N GLU A 56 -14.43 22.71 21.92
CA GLU A 56 -14.63 22.23 23.28
C GLU A 56 -16.06 21.75 23.52
N ALA A 57 -16.20 20.77 24.40
CA ALA A 57 -17.49 20.39 24.97
C ALA A 57 -17.75 21.13 26.29
N PRO A 58 -19.01 21.17 26.75
CA PRO A 58 -19.34 21.68 28.08
C PRO A 58 -18.52 20.95 29.17
N PRO A 59 -18.00 21.65 30.20
CA PRO A 59 -17.08 21.08 31.18
C PRO A 59 -17.59 19.83 31.89
N ALA A 60 -18.90 19.75 32.14
CA ALA A 60 -19.53 18.62 32.82
C ALA A 60 -19.58 17.34 31.97
N THR A 61 -19.42 17.43 30.65
CA THR A 61 -19.62 16.31 29.72
C THR A 61 -18.40 16.02 28.85
N ALA A 62 -17.33 16.82 28.94
CA ALA A 62 -16.20 16.78 28.01
C ALA A 62 -15.52 15.39 27.89
N ALA A 63 -15.46 14.62 28.98
CA ALA A 63 -14.85 13.28 28.99
C ALA A 63 -15.73 12.19 28.34
N GLU A 64 -17.02 12.45 28.13
CA GLU A 64 -18.03 11.45 27.73
C GLU A 64 -18.49 11.60 26.27
N VAL A 65 -18.05 12.65 25.56
CA VAL A 65 -18.50 12.91 24.20
C VAL A 65 -17.91 11.87 23.23
N THR A 66 -18.79 11.01 22.71
CA THR A 66 -18.46 9.98 21.71
C THR A 66 -18.99 10.31 20.31
N ARG A 67 -19.87 11.30 20.17
CA ARG A 67 -20.53 11.66 18.92
C ARG A 67 -20.47 13.17 18.70
N VAL A 68 -19.86 13.58 17.59
CA VAL A 68 -19.73 15.00 17.23
C VAL A 68 -20.36 15.23 15.86
N LYS A 69 -21.12 16.32 15.73
CA LYS A 69 -21.61 16.77 14.44
C LYS A 69 -21.52 18.28 14.33
N PHE A 70 -21.56 18.74 13.09
CA PHE A 70 -21.58 20.15 12.79
C PHE A 70 -22.86 20.53 12.05
N ARG A 71 -23.30 21.76 12.28
CA ARG A 71 -24.47 22.36 11.66
C ARG A 71 -24.12 23.76 11.19
N ASP A 72 -24.67 24.17 10.05
CA ASP A 72 -24.53 25.53 9.51
C ASP A 72 -23.06 26.01 9.53
N SER A 73 -22.14 25.11 9.19
CA SER A 73 -20.69 25.30 9.32
C SER A 73 -20.03 25.07 7.96
N SER A 74 -18.95 25.80 7.69
CA SER A 74 -18.23 25.75 6.42
C SER A 74 -16.73 25.69 6.68
N MET A 75 -16.09 24.59 6.29
CA MET A 75 -14.69 24.33 6.56
C MET A 75 -13.97 23.79 5.33
N PHE A 76 -12.83 24.37 5.01
CA PHE A 76 -11.93 23.84 3.99
C PHE A 76 -11.32 22.48 4.40
N VAL A 77 -10.96 22.36 5.68
CA VAL A 77 -10.39 21.17 6.33
C VAL A 77 -10.86 21.12 7.80
N LEU A 78 -10.89 19.93 8.39
CA LEU A 78 -11.19 19.78 9.82
C LEU A 78 -10.03 20.31 10.69
N PRO A 79 -10.31 20.94 11.84
CA PRO A 79 -9.28 21.29 12.82
C PRO A 79 -8.50 20.06 13.29
N PRO A 80 -7.16 20.04 13.21
CA PRO A 80 -6.35 18.89 13.63
C PRO A 80 -6.55 18.51 15.11
N ARG A 81 -6.84 19.51 15.95
CA ARG A 81 -7.06 19.33 17.39
C ARG A 81 -8.40 18.67 17.75
N LEU A 82 -9.31 18.47 16.78
CA LEU A 82 -10.61 17.82 17.01
C LEU A 82 -10.44 16.47 17.72
N TYR A 83 -9.57 15.60 17.20
CA TYR A 83 -9.37 14.25 17.73
C TYR A 83 -8.63 14.21 19.07
N VAL A 84 -7.90 15.28 19.40
CA VAL A 84 -7.24 15.45 20.70
C VAL A 84 -8.23 15.92 21.76
N ALA A 85 -9.15 16.83 21.38
CA ALA A 85 -10.20 17.34 22.24
C ALA A 85 -11.24 16.26 22.57
N PHE A 86 -11.61 15.43 21.59
CA PHE A 86 -12.64 14.39 21.73
C PHE A 86 -12.03 12.99 21.70
N ARG A 87 -11.39 12.59 22.80
CA ARG A 87 -10.60 11.34 22.83
C ARG A 87 -11.41 10.04 22.75
N GLN A 88 -12.71 10.12 23.03
CA GLN A 88 -13.64 8.99 22.96
C GLN A 88 -14.52 9.06 21.70
N LEU A 89 -14.17 9.90 20.72
CA LEU A 89 -14.96 10.09 19.51
C LEU A 89 -15.07 8.78 18.70
N GLN A 90 -16.30 8.33 18.49
CA GLN A 90 -16.65 7.14 17.74
C GLN A 90 -17.48 7.47 16.49
N GLU A 91 -18.29 8.53 16.53
CA GLU A 91 -19.09 8.97 15.39
C GLU A 91 -18.86 10.44 15.08
N LEU A 92 -18.49 10.72 13.84
CA LEU A 92 -18.28 12.08 13.34
C LEU A 92 -19.18 12.33 12.13
N ARG A 93 -19.97 13.41 12.18
CA ARG A 93 -20.78 13.87 11.04
C ARG A 93 -20.39 15.26 10.59
N VAL A 94 -19.86 15.33 9.37
CA VAL A 94 -19.30 16.52 8.73
C VAL A 94 -19.86 16.67 7.30
N TRP A 95 -21.16 16.43 7.15
CA TRP A 95 -21.87 16.57 5.88
C TRP A 95 -22.01 18.05 5.46
N TRP A 96 -21.95 18.33 4.16
CA TRP A 96 -22.12 19.69 3.60
C TRP A 96 -21.24 20.76 4.26
N MET A 97 -19.93 20.52 4.32
CA MET A 97 -18.99 21.44 4.97
C MET A 97 -17.99 22.09 4.00
N HIS A 98 -17.99 21.71 2.71
CA HIS A 98 -17.00 22.14 1.72
C HIS A 98 -15.58 21.61 1.96
N LEU A 99 -15.44 20.49 2.70
CA LEU A 99 -14.14 19.86 2.96
C LEU A 99 -13.49 19.37 1.67
N HIS A 100 -12.19 19.58 1.51
CA HIS A 100 -11.43 19.13 0.33
C HIS A 100 -10.62 17.84 0.60
N SER A 101 -10.35 17.56 1.86
CA SER A 101 -9.73 16.33 2.34
C SER A 101 -10.40 15.88 3.63
N ILE A 102 -10.27 14.60 3.94
CA ILE A 102 -10.72 14.04 5.20
C ILE A 102 -9.62 13.14 5.77
N HIS A 103 -9.27 13.40 7.03
CA HIS A 103 -8.44 12.50 7.82
C HIS A 103 -9.36 11.68 8.72
N VAL A 104 -9.22 10.36 8.68
CA VAL A 104 -10.00 9.42 9.48
C VAL A 104 -9.15 9.02 10.68
N ASP A 105 -9.62 9.37 11.88
CA ASP A 105 -8.98 8.93 13.11
C ASP A 105 -9.21 7.41 13.33
N PRO A 106 -8.18 6.63 13.73
CA PRO A 106 -8.28 5.18 13.87
C PRO A 106 -9.35 4.69 14.84
N ARG A 107 -9.83 5.52 15.77
CA ARG A 107 -10.84 5.18 16.79
C ARG A 107 -12.28 5.34 16.28
N LEU A 108 -12.47 6.05 15.18
CA LEU A 108 -13.81 6.26 14.62
C LEU A 108 -14.42 4.92 14.21
N LEU A 109 -15.70 4.75 14.54
CA LEU A 109 -16.53 3.64 14.10
C LEU A 109 -17.45 4.04 12.95
N THR A 110 -17.85 5.32 12.89
CA THR A 110 -18.75 5.85 11.86
C THR A 110 -18.32 7.25 11.45
N LEU A 111 -18.21 7.47 10.14
CA LEU A 111 -17.90 8.76 9.55
C LEU A 111 -18.89 9.07 8.44
N ASP A 112 -19.66 10.12 8.64
CA ASP A 112 -20.52 10.74 7.62
C ASP A 112 -19.84 12.02 7.13
N ALA A 113 -19.35 12.00 5.89
CA ALA A 113 -18.69 13.12 5.23
C ALA A 113 -19.30 13.40 3.85
N GLU A 114 -20.61 13.17 3.71
CA GLU A 114 -21.32 13.38 2.46
C GLU A 114 -21.36 14.86 2.01
N LYS A 115 -21.59 15.09 0.71
CA LYS A 115 -21.85 16.42 0.14
C LYS A 115 -20.72 17.42 0.38
N ASN A 116 -19.48 16.95 0.33
CA ASN A 116 -18.29 17.79 0.45
C ASN A 116 -17.59 17.93 -0.91
N ARG A 117 -16.34 18.36 -0.90
CA ARG A 117 -15.46 18.48 -2.08
C ARG A 117 -14.25 17.55 -1.94
N ILE A 118 -14.39 16.47 -1.16
CA ILE A 118 -13.29 15.62 -0.75
C ILE A 118 -12.72 14.92 -2.00
N SER A 119 -11.43 15.10 -2.23
CA SER A 119 -10.66 14.38 -3.25
C SER A 119 -9.63 13.42 -2.68
N THR A 120 -9.33 13.55 -1.38
CA THR A 120 -8.26 12.80 -0.70
C THR A 120 -8.73 12.32 0.67
N ILE A 121 -8.50 11.03 0.93
CA ILE A 121 -8.78 10.37 2.21
C ILE A 121 -7.44 9.94 2.81
N THR A 122 -7.21 10.27 4.07
CA THR A 122 -6.03 9.85 4.84
C THR A 122 -6.42 9.22 6.17
N THR A 123 -5.52 8.44 6.74
CA THR A 123 -5.60 7.90 8.10
C THR A 123 -4.16 7.77 8.62
N ASP A 124 -4.00 7.50 9.91
CA ASP A 124 -2.67 7.30 10.50
C ASP A 124 -1.96 6.08 9.89
N PRO A 125 -0.68 6.22 9.50
CA PRO A 125 0.09 5.10 8.95
C PRO A 125 0.23 3.97 9.98
N ASP A 126 0.35 2.74 9.50
CA ASP A 126 0.56 1.53 10.30
C ASP A 126 -0.55 1.21 11.32
N THR A 127 -1.71 1.84 11.18
CA THR A 127 -2.91 1.53 11.97
C THR A 127 -3.99 0.92 11.07
N ILE A 128 -4.79 0.02 11.63
CA ILE A 128 -6.01 -0.48 10.99
C ILE A 128 -7.18 0.21 11.70
N PRO A 129 -7.82 1.21 11.07
CA PRO A 129 -8.92 1.92 11.71
C PRO A 129 -10.07 0.99 12.08
N ALA A 130 -10.73 1.29 13.19
CA ALA A 130 -11.90 0.57 13.67
C ALA A 130 -13.19 0.90 12.87
N LEU A 131 -13.07 1.69 11.81
CA LEU A 131 -14.18 2.25 11.04
C LEU A 131 -15.05 1.14 10.44
N ARG A 132 -16.35 1.19 10.75
CA ARG A 132 -17.36 0.23 10.28
C ARG A 132 -18.27 0.83 9.20
N LYS A 133 -18.52 2.14 9.24
CA LYS A 133 -19.35 2.85 8.28
C LYS A 133 -18.65 4.10 7.78
N LEU A 134 -18.52 4.22 6.46
CA LEU A 134 -17.94 5.37 5.78
C LEU A 134 -18.88 5.85 4.67
N GLU A 135 -19.44 7.04 4.86
CA GLU A 135 -20.35 7.69 3.90
C GLU A 135 -19.62 8.88 3.26
N LEU A 136 -19.34 8.76 1.96
CA LEU A 136 -18.61 9.74 1.15
C LEU A 136 -19.39 10.10 -0.12
N ASN A 137 -20.71 9.91 -0.10
CA ASN A 137 -21.58 10.26 -1.22
C ASN A 137 -21.45 11.74 -1.59
N GLN A 138 -21.57 12.06 -2.88
CA GLN A 138 -21.54 13.44 -3.40
C GLN A 138 -20.24 14.17 -3.03
N ASN A 139 -19.09 13.56 -3.35
CA ASN A 139 -17.76 14.14 -3.20
C ASN A 139 -17.04 14.25 -4.56
N ARG A 140 -15.72 14.42 -4.56
CA ARG A 140 -14.90 14.60 -5.77
C ARG A 140 -13.80 13.54 -5.88
N LEU A 141 -14.04 12.35 -5.35
CA LEU A 141 -13.08 11.25 -5.38
C LEU A 141 -12.90 10.75 -6.82
N ARG A 142 -11.63 10.63 -7.22
CA ARG A 142 -11.22 10.03 -8.52
C ARG A 142 -10.40 8.76 -8.36
N ASN A 143 -9.84 8.56 -7.17
CA ASN A 143 -9.04 7.42 -6.76
C ASN A 143 -9.44 7.07 -5.32
N ILE A 144 -9.47 5.77 -5.00
CA ILE A 144 -9.86 5.24 -3.70
C ILE A 144 -8.87 4.20 -3.17
N ASP A 145 -7.62 4.19 -3.63
CA ASP A 145 -6.62 3.18 -3.26
C ASP A 145 -6.37 3.18 -1.74
N ASN A 146 -6.41 4.36 -1.11
CA ASN A 146 -6.26 4.52 0.34
C ASN A 146 -7.41 3.89 1.14
N ILE A 147 -8.56 3.61 0.52
CA ILE A 147 -9.69 2.99 1.21
C ILE A 147 -9.36 1.54 1.63
N SER A 148 -8.41 0.88 0.96
CA SER A 148 -7.95 -0.48 1.30
C SER A 148 -7.45 -0.63 2.75
N GLN A 149 -7.09 0.47 3.43
CA GLN A 149 -6.64 0.48 4.82
C GLN A 149 -7.80 0.26 5.83
N PHE A 150 -9.05 0.50 5.43
CA PHE A 150 -10.22 0.39 6.30
C PHE A 150 -10.80 -1.03 6.31
N GLU A 151 -10.04 -2.00 6.82
CA GLU A 151 -10.36 -3.44 6.74
C GLU A 151 -11.63 -3.84 7.52
N ASN A 152 -12.05 -3.02 8.48
CA ASN A 152 -13.23 -3.28 9.32
C ASN A 152 -14.55 -2.75 8.75
N LEU A 153 -14.55 -2.16 7.55
CA LEU A 153 -15.75 -1.60 6.96
C LEU A 153 -16.83 -2.66 6.73
N GLU A 154 -18.05 -2.30 7.10
CA GLU A 154 -19.30 -3.03 6.84
C GLU A 154 -20.16 -2.31 5.80
N VAL A 155 -20.09 -0.98 5.76
CA VAL A 155 -20.84 -0.14 4.84
C VAL A 155 -19.92 0.92 4.26
N LEU A 156 -19.81 0.94 2.93
CA LEU A 156 -19.05 1.94 2.19
C LEU A 156 -19.92 2.56 1.09
N GLU A 157 -20.14 3.86 1.19
CA GLU A 157 -20.96 4.61 0.25
C GLU A 157 -20.13 5.67 -0.47
N LEU A 158 -20.01 5.52 -1.79
CA LEU A 158 -19.19 6.34 -2.69
C LEU A 158 -20.01 6.87 -3.87
N ALA A 159 -21.33 6.92 -3.75
CA ALA A 159 -22.21 7.37 -4.80
C ALA A 159 -21.93 8.82 -5.19
N HIS A 160 -22.17 9.19 -6.45
CA HIS A 160 -21.98 10.57 -6.93
C HIS A 160 -20.54 11.11 -6.72
N ASN A 161 -19.53 10.31 -7.04
CA ASN A 161 -18.13 10.74 -7.16
C ASN A 161 -17.69 10.76 -8.63
N ASP A 162 -16.38 10.92 -8.91
CA ASP A 162 -15.82 10.97 -10.27
C ASP A 162 -14.91 9.76 -10.55
N LEU A 163 -15.27 8.58 -10.05
CA LEU A 163 -14.55 7.33 -10.32
C LEU A 163 -14.77 6.90 -11.77
N ARG A 164 -13.70 6.52 -12.47
CA ARG A 164 -13.73 6.19 -13.91
C ARG A 164 -13.44 4.73 -14.23
N THR A 165 -12.60 4.11 -13.42
CA THR A 165 -12.22 2.70 -13.51
C THR A 165 -12.10 2.15 -12.11
N LEU A 166 -12.41 0.87 -11.94
CA LEU A 166 -12.32 0.22 -10.64
C LEU A 166 -11.80 -1.21 -10.79
N ASP A 167 -10.87 -1.56 -9.92
CA ASP A 167 -10.51 -2.95 -9.66
C ASP A 167 -10.99 -3.33 -8.26
N MET A 168 -11.76 -4.41 -8.15
CA MET A 168 -12.34 -4.87 -6.89
C MET A 168 -11.27 -5.30 -5.86
N CYS A 169 -10.01 -5.48 -6.28
CA CYS A 169 -8.90 -5.78 -5.37
C CYS A 169 -8.69 -4.70 -4.29
N VAL A 170 -9.08 -3.45 -4.55
CA VAL A 170 -9.01 -2.35 -3.57
C VAL A 170 -9.82 -2.63 -2.29
N PHE A 171 -10.86 -3.47 -2.41
CA PHE A 171 -11.69 -3.88 -1.27
C PHE A 171 -11.27 -5.23 -0.70
N GLY A 172 -10.28 -5.94 -1.28
CA GLY A 172 -10.02 -7.35 -1.02
C GLY A 172 -9.75 -7.75 0.44
N ARG A 173 -9.37 -6.79 1.30
CA ARG A 173 -9.17 -6.98 2.74
C ARG A 173 -10.40 -6.73 3.61
N MET A 174 -11.48 -6.17 3.04
CA MET A 174 -12.70 -5.79 3.75
C MET A 174 -13.63 -6.98 3.94
N SER A 175 -13.19 -7.97 4.71
CA SER A 175 -13.92 -9.23 4.93
C SER A 175 -15.31 -9.04 5.53
N LYS A 176 -15.56 -7.91 6.19
CA LYS A 176 -16.83 -7.55 6.84
C LYS A 176 -17.74 -6.70 5.96
N LEU A 177 -17.33 -6.29 4.76
CA LEU A 177 -18.09 -5.37 3.91
C LEU A 177 -19.39 -6.03 3.46
N ARG A 178 -20.53 -5.41 3.78
CA ARG A 178 -21.89 -5.91 3.49
C ARG A 178 -22.58 -5.12 2.40
N LEU A 179 -22.33 -3.82 2.33
CA LEU A 179 -22.89 -2.90 1.34
C LEU A 179 -21.77 -2.07 0.73
N LEU A 180 -21.74 -2.07 -0.60
CA LEU A 180 -20.86 -1.21 -1.39
C LEU A 180 -21.70 -0.42 -2.39
N ASP A 181 -21.76 0.90 -2.21
CA ASP A 181 -22.42 1.80 -3.15
C ASP A 181 -21.41 2.56 -4.01
N LEU A 182 -21.39 2.26 -5.31
CA LEU A 182 -20.59 2.92 -6.34
C LEU A 182 -21.48 3.57 -7.41
N SER A 183 -22.77 3.76 -7.12
CA SER A 183 -23.74 4.29 -8.07
C SER A 183 -23.43 5.73 -8.46
N SER A 184 -23.99 6.18 -9.59
CA SER A 184 -23.88 7.58 -10.02
C SER A 184 -22.44 8.10 -10.14
N ASN A 185 -21.51 7.23 -10.55
CA ASN A 185 -20.12 7.59 -10.85
C ASN A 185 -19.91 7.68 -12.38
N ASN A 186 -18.66 7.72 -12.82
CA ASN A 186 -18.30 7.71 -14.24
C ASN A 186 -17.60 6.40 -14.66
N LEU A 187 -17.90 5.28 -13.97
CA LEU A 187 -17.22 4.01 -14.18
C LEU A 187 -17.50 3.48 -15.60
N ALA A 188 -16.44 3.33 -16.38
CA ALA A 188 -16.47 2.74 -17.72
C ALA A 188 -15.99 1.29 -17.73
N LEU A 189 -15.19 0.89 -16.73
CA LEU A 189 -14.73 -0.49 -16.51
C LEU A 189 -14.73 -0.82 -15.02
N VAL A 190 -15.22 -2.02 -14.71
CA VAL A 190 -15.00 -2.71 -13.44
C VAL A 190 -14.35 -4.05 -13.74
N ARG A 191 -13.23 -4.35 -13.08
CA ARG A 191 -12.53 -5.63 -13.14
C ARG A 191 -12.27 -6.18 -11.76
N SER A 192 -11.80 -7.42 -11.69
CA SER A 192 -11.38 -8.04 -10.43
C SER A 192 -10.06 -8.76 -10.64
N SER A 193 -8.98 -8.23 -10.04
CA SER A 193 -7.69 -8.94 -9.90
C SER A 193 -7.54 -9.63 -8.53
N LEU A 194 -8.63 -9.76 -7.78
CA LEU A 194 -8.66 -10.46 -6.49
C LEU A 194 -8.07 -11.87 -6.63
N GLN A 195 -7.12 -12.19 -5.76
CA GLN A 195 -6.57 -13.53 -5.68
C GLN A 195 -7.59 -14.51 -5.08
N SER A 196 -7.38 -15.82 -5.23
CA SER A 196 -8.31 -16.85 -4.75
C SER A 196 -8.63 -16.76 -3.24
N HIS A 197 -7.69 -16.22 -2.44
CA HIS A 197 -7.83 -15.99 -1.00
C HIS A 197 -8.46 -14.63 -0.65
N GLU A 198 -8.53 -13.69 -1.59
CA GLU A 198 -9.08 -12.34 -1.40
C GLU A 198 -10.54 -12.33 -1.88
N LYS A 199 -11.48 -12.46 -0.94
CA LYS A 199 -12.92 -12.45 -1.21
C LYS A 199 -13.60 -11.39 -0.36
N LEU A 200 -14.80 -10.98 -0.76
CA LEU A 200 -15.72 -10.20 0.08
C LEU A 200 -16.83 -11.14 0.56
N PRO A 201 -16.56 -12.00 1.57
CA PRO A 201 -17.48 -13.05 1.97
C PRO A 201 -18.78 -12.51 2.58
N ALA A 202 -18.78 -11.28 3.09
CA ALA A 202 -19.94 -10.65 3.71
C ALA A 202 -20.75 -9.76 2.75
N LEU A 203 -20.29 -9.51 1.52
CA LEU A 203 -20.92 -8.54 0.62
C LEU A 203 -22.26 -9.07 0.15
N THR A 204 -23.33 -8.34 0.48
CA THR A 204 -24.73 -8.71 0.18
C THR A 204 -25.36 -7.80 -0.88
N VAL A 205 -24.94 -6.53 -0.94
CA VAL A 205 -25.52 -5.54 -1.86
C VAL A 205 -24.40 -4.77 -2.55
N LEU A 206 -24.46 -4.73 -3.89
CA LEU A 206 -23.56 -3.97 -4.74
C LEU A 206 -24.36 -3.03 -5.65
N TYR A 207 -24.13 -1.73 -5.52
CA TYR A 207 -24.70 -0.73 -6.43
C TYR A 207 -23.66 -0.28 -7.46
N LEU A 208 -23.98 -0.50 -8.73
CA LEU A 208 -23.22 -0.05 -9.91
C LEU A 208 -24.12 0.70 -10.90
N ASN A 209 -25.35 1.01 -10.52
CA ASN A 209 -26.30 1.74 -11.35
C ASN A 209 -25.83 3.17 -11.62
N ASP A 210 -26.38 3.79 -12.66
CA ASP A 210 -26.09 5.19 -13.02
C ASP A 210 -24.60 5.42 -13.31
N ASN A 211 -23.96 4.49 -14.03
CA ASN A 211 -22.57 4.58 -14.45
C ASN A 211 -22.47 4.56 -15.99
N ARG A 212 -21.27 4.31 -16.52
CA ARG A 212 -21.00 4.30 -17.98
C ARG A 212 -20.50 2.94 -18.46
N LEU A 213 -20.87 1.87 -17.75
CA LEU A 213 -20.39 0.52 -18.05
C LEU A 213 -20.92 0.09 -19.41
N SER A 214 -20.00 -0.23 -20.33
CA SER A 214 -20.35 -0.78 -21.64
C SER A 214 -20.15 -2.28 -21.77
N TYR A 215 -19.45 -2.86 -20.80
CA TYR A 215 -19.11 -4.27 -20.68
C TYR A 215 -18.98 -4.62 -19.20
N LEU A 216 -19.36 -5.84 -18.84
CA LEU A 216 -19.13 -6.42 -17.53
C LEU A 216 -18.93 -7.93 -17.68
N ASP A 217 -17.84 -8.43 -17.12
CA ASP A 217 -17.66 -9.86 -16.89
C ASP A 217 -18.31 -10.20 -15.54
N LEU A 218 -19.39 -10.98 -15.54
CA LEU A 218 -20.05 -11.40 -14.31
C LEU A 218 -19.16 -12.32 -13.46
N GLY A 219 -18.08 -12.89 -14.02
CA GLY A 219 -17.08 -13.67 -13.32
C GLY A 219 -16.52 -13.00 -12.07
N ILE A 220 -16.50 -11.65 -12.03
CA ILE A 220 -16.10 -10.89 -10.83
C ILE A 220 -16.98 -11.19 -9.61
N LEU A 221 -18.24 -11.59 -9.81
CA LEU A 221 -19.19 -11.84 -8.73
C LEU A 221 -18.86 -13.11 -7.93
N ARG A 222 -18.00 -14.01 -8.44
CA ARG A 222 -17.52 -15.18 -7.67
C ARG A 222 -16.78 -14.81 -6.41
N SER A 223 -16.19 -13.62 -6.39
CA SER A 223 -15.49 -13.10 -5.22
C SER A 223 -16.45 -12.72 -4.10
N PHE A 224 -17.77 -12.71 -4.35
CA PHE A 224 -18.82 -12.24 -3.45
C PHE A 224 -19.85 -13.35 -3.17
N PRO A 225 -19.48 -14.42 -2.44
CA PRO A 225 -20.32 -15.62 -2.29
C PRO A 225 -21.64 -15.39 -1.54
N ALA A 226 -21.75 -14.32 -0.76
CA ALA A 226 -22.97 -13.92 -0.04
C ALA A 226 -23.83 -12.90 -0.79
N LEU A 227 -23.47 -12.55 -2.02
CA LEU A 227 -24.15 -11.48 -2.75
C LEU A 227 -25.59 -11.83 -3.06
N GLU A 228 -26.51 -10.95 -2.65
CA GLU A 228 -27.95 -11.12 -2.80
C GLU A 228 -28.51 -10.19 -3.88
N LYS A 229 -27.93 -9.00 -4.02
CA LYS A 229 -28.45 -7.92 -4.85
C LYS A 229 -27.34 -7.23 -5.63
N VAL A 230 -27.55 -7.07 -6.93
CA VAL A 230 -26.68 -6.27 -7.81
C VAL A 230 -27.52 -5.32 -8.63
N HIS A 231 -27.16 -4.04 -8.60
CA HIS A 231 -27.84 -2.99 -9.33
C HIS A 231 -26.97 -2.52 -10.51
N LEU A 232 -27.39 -2.80 -11.74
CA LEU A 232 -26.68 -2.44 -12.98
C LEU A 232 -27.50 -1.50 -13.89
N ALA A 233 -28.64 -1.03 -13.38
CA ALA A 233 -29.54 -0.18 -14.12
C ALA A 233 -28.88 1.15 -14.54
N ASN A 234 -29.40 1.77 -15.60
CA ASN A 234 -28.90 3.05 -16.12
C ASN A 234 -27.39 3.04 -16.39
N ASN A 235 -26.97 2.11 -17.26
CA ASN A 235 -25.62 2.00 -17.78
C ASN A 235 -25.68 1.94 -19.32
N ALA A 236 -24.59 1.55 -19.97
CA ALA A 236 -24.51 1.38 -21.42
C ALA A 236 -24.22 -0.09 -21.80
N LEU A 237 -24.68 -1.06 -21.01
CA LEU A 237 -24.42 -2.48 -21.24
C LEU A 237 -25.18 -2.97 -22.47
N VAL A 238 -24.52 -3.78 -23.31
CA VAL A 238 -25.12 -4.39 -24.52
C VAL A 238 -25.27 -5.90 -24.35
N TYR A 239 -24.28 -6.49 -23.70
CA TYR A 239 -24.23 -7.88 -23.26
C TYR A 239 -23.35 -7.93 -22.00
N VAL A 240 -23.37 -9.07 -21.31
CA VAL A 240 -22.43 -9.39 -20.23
C VAL A 240 -21.84 -10.75 -20.50
N ASP A 241 -20.58 -10.94 -20.12
CA ASP A 241 -19.98 -12.27 -20.14
C ASP A 241 -20.40 -13.02 -18.87
N TYR A 242 -20.93 -14.23 -19.04
CA TYR A 242 -21.29 -15.15 -17.97
C TYR A 242 -20.80 -16.58 -18.26
N GLU A 243 -20.11 -16.83 -19.38
CA GLU A 243 -19.73 -18.18 -19.80
C GLU A 243 -18.82 -18.84 -18.78
N SER A 244 -17.97 -18.04 -18.18
CA SER A 244 -17.05 -18.50 -17.16
C SER A 244 -17.80 -18.94 -15.89
N LEU A 245 -19.03 -18.49 -15.62
CA LEU A 245 -19.79 -18.75 -14.38
C LEU A 245 -20.71 -19.96 -14.48
N SER A 246 -20.43 -20.99 -13.66
CA SER A 246 -21.43 -22.03 -13.37
C SER A 246 -22.70 -21.40 -12.76
N ALA A 247 -23.88 -21.93 -13.11
CA ALA A 247 -25.16 -21.51 -12.53
C ALA A 247 -25.22 -21.66 -10.99
N THR A 248 -24.33 -22.46 -10.40
CA THR A 248 -24.19 -22.65 -8.95
C THR A 248 -23.21 -21.68 -8.29
N ALA A 249 -22.51 -20.84 -9.06
CA ALA A 249 -21.46 -19.96 -8.55
C ALA A 249 -22.00 -18.79 -7.71
N LEU A 250 -23.29 -18.45 -7.86
CA LEU A 250 -23.95 -17.31 -7.20
C LEU A 250 -25.15 -17.80 -6.38
N PRO A 251 -24.93 -18.58 -5.30
CA PRO A 251 -26.00 -19.34 -4.63
C PRO A 251 -27.03 -18.45 -3.91
N ARG A 252 -26.65 -17.22 -3.57
CA ARG A 252 -27.46 -16.26 -2.80
C ARG A 252 -28.08 -15.16 -3.65
N LEU A 253 -27.71 -15.03 -4.93
CA LEU A 253 -28.16 -13.93 -5.77
C LEU A 253 -29.66 -14.07 -6.06
N ARG A 254 -30.42 -13.01 -5.75
CA ARG A 254 -31.88 -12.99 -5.90
C ARG A 254 -32.38 -11.82 -6.73
N ILE A 255 -31.67 -10.69 -6.70
CA ILE A 255 -32.10 -9.45 -7.36
C ILE A 255 -31.00 -8.94 -8.27
N VAL A 256 -31.31 -8.76 -9.56
CA VAL A 256 -30.40 -8.15 -10.54
C VAL A 256 -31.14 -7.12 -11.37
N HIS A 257 -30.91 -5.84 -11.10
CA HIS A 257 -31.56 -4.76 -11.84
C HIS A 257 -30.79 -4.42 -13.11
N LEU A 258 -31.45 -4.55 -14.26
CA LEU A 258 -30.83 -4.45 -15.59
C LEU A 258 -31.44 -3.36 -16.48
N GLN A 259 -32.50 -2.68 -16.02
CA GLN A 259 -33.23 -1.70 -16.81
C GLN A 259 -32.36 -0.52 -17.28
N THR A 260 -32.81 0.17 -18.32
CA THR A 260 -32.15 1.39 -18.83
C THR A 260 -30.69 1.09 -19.22
N ASN A 261 -30.52 0.17 -20.17
CA ASN A 261 -29.23 -0.19 -20.76
C ASN A 261 -29.43 -0.33 -22.28
N ASP A 262 -28.34 -0.58 -23.02
CA ASP A 262 -28.32 -0.70 -24.48
C ASP A 262 -28.40 -2.17 -24.94
N TRP A 263 -29.19 -3.01 -24.27
CA TRP A 263 -29.17 -4.46 -24.44
C TRP A 263 -29.46 -4.90 -25.87
N HIS A 264 -28.66 -5.86 -26.36
CA HIS A 264 -29.05 -6.65 -27.52
C HIS A 264 -30.06 -7.73 -27.12
N CYS A 265 -31.15 -7.88 -27.88
CA CYS A 265 -32.27 -8.72 -27.45
C CYS A 265 -31.92 -10.21 -27.28
N GLU A 266 -31.10 -10.77 -28.15
CA GLU A 266 -30.69 -12.19 -28.05
C GLU A 266 -29.83 -12.41 -26.80
N ALA A 267 -28.77 -11.63 -26.63
CA ALA A 267 -27.89 -11.69 -25.46
C ALA A 267 -28.64 -11.45 -24.13
N LEU A 268 -29.61 -10.53 -24.12
CA LEU A 268 -30.46 -10.28 -22.96
C LEU A 268 -31.34 -11.49 -22.64
N SER A 269 -31.93 -12.12 -23.66
CA SER A 269 -32.75 -13.32 -23.50
C SER A 269 -31.94 -14.45 -22.87
N ASP A 270 -30.74 -14.71 -23.39
CA ASP A 270 -29.86 -15.76 -22.90
C ASP A 270 -29.39 -15.49 -21.46
N MET A 271 -28.99 -14.25 -21.17
CA MET A 271 -28.61 -13.84 -19.82
C MET A 271 -29.78 -14.00 -18.84
N VAL A 272 -30.99 -13.57 -19.19
CA VAL A 272 -32.17 -13.69 -18.31
C VAL A 272 -32.49 -15.16 -18.06
N ALA A 273 -32.40 -16.02 -19.07
CA ALA A 273 -32.58 -17.46 -18.92
C ALA A 273 -31.51 -18.05 -17.98
N TYR A 274 -30.25 -17.65 -18.12
CA TYR A 274 -29.16 -18.04 -17.23
C TYR A 274 -29.44 -17.62 -15.77
N LEU A 275 -29.79 -16.35 -15.55
CA LEU A 275 -30.03 -15.83 -14.20
C LEU A 275 -31.23 -16.51 -13.53
N ARG A 276 -32.29 -16.84 -14.29
CA ARG A 276 -33.41 -17.66 -13.78
C ARG A 276 -32.94 -19.04 -13.34
N LYS A 277 -32.10 -19.70 -14.13
CA LYS A 277 -31.51 -21.00 -13.78
C LYS A 277 -30.61 -20.90 -12.54
N ALA A 278 -29.96 -19.76 -12.33
CA ALA A 278 -29.19 -19.44 -11.12
C ALA A 278 -30.08 -19.08 -9.90
N GLY A 279 -31.40 -19.03 -10.05
CA GLY A 279 -32.34 -18.75 -8.96
C GLY A 279 -32.55 -17.26 -8.66
N VAL A 280 -32.24 -16.37 -9.60
CA VAL A 280 -32.59 -14.95 -9.53
C VAL A 280 -34.09 -14.80 -9.77
N GLN A 281 -34.77 -14.11 -8.84
CA GLN A 281 -36.22 -14.00 -8.79
C GLN A 281 -36.72 -12.65 -9.32
N ASP A 282 -35.94 -11.59 -9.10
CA ASP A 282 -36.32 -10.23 -9.45
C ASP A 282 -35.29 -9.58 -10.38
N PHE A 283 -35.78 -9.05 -11.50
CA PHE A 283 -35.02 -8.33 -12.50
C PHE A 283 -35.49 -6.88 -12.68
N LYS A 284 -36.55 -6.47 -11.97
CA LYS A 284 -37.31 -5.25 -12.25
C LYS A 284 -37.55 -4.46 -10.96
N THR A 285 -37.07 -3.22 -10.93
CA THR A 285 -37.30 -2.33 -9.79
C THR A 285 -38.66 -1.60 -9.83
N PHE A 286 -39.71 -2.19 -10.40
CA PHE A 286 -40.95 -1.52 -10.86
C PHE A 286 -40.73 -0.65 -12.11
N SER A 287 -41.31 -1.04 -13.23
CA SER A 287 -41.49 -0.11 -14.35
C SER A 287 -42.40 -0.64 -15.46
N ALA A 288 -43.46 0.12 -15.71
CA ALA A 288 -44.12 0.16 -17.00
C ALA A 288 -43.29 1.07 -17.93
N PHE A 289 -42.18 0.56 -18.48
CA PHE A 289 -41.42 1.31 -19.48
C PHE A 289 -41.98 1.01 -20.88
N ASN A 290 -42.34 2.06 -21.62
CA ASN A 290 -42.62 1.96 -23.05
C ASN A 290 -41.29 1.82 -23.79
N CYS A 291 -40.88 0.58 -24.08
CA CYS A 291 -39.72 0.31 -24.91
C CYS A 291 -39.97 0.82 -26.33
N LYS A 292 -38.95 1.45 -26.93
CA LYS A 292 -39.04 2.02 -28.28
C LYS A 292 -39.15 0.95 -29.37
N GLU A 293 -38.49 -0.20 -29.17
CA GLU A 293 -38.45 -1.30 -30.14
C GLU A 293 -39.04 -2.58 -29.55
N ARG A 294 -38.28 -3.27 -28.68
CA ARG A 294 -38.66 -4.55 -28.11
C ARG A 294 -38.37 -4.58 -26.60
N SER A 295 -38.98 -5.53 -25.92
CA SER A 295 -38.66 -5.86 -24.54
C SER A 295 -38.50 -7.37 -24.37
N VAL A 296 -37.51 -7.79 -23.60
CA VAL A 296 -37.41 -9.14 -23.05
C VAL A 296 -37.79 -9.04 -21.59
N GLU A 297 -38.86 -9.74 -21.18
CA GLU A 297 -39.29 -9.75 -19.79
C GLU A 297 -39.42 -8.33 -19.23
N GLY A 298 -40.01 -7.39 -19.95
CA GLY A 298 -40.18 -5.98 -19.51
C GLY A 298 -38.89 -5.14 -19.44
N ILE A 299 -37.75 -5.64 -19.90
CA ILE A 299 -36.50 -4.88 -20.05
C ILE A 299 -36.33 -4.53 -21.53
N CYS A 300 -36.10 -3.25 -21.84
CA CYS A 300 -35.95 -2.80 -23.22
C CYS A 300 -34.65 -3.30 -23.87
N CYS A 301 -34.73 -3.67 -25.14
CA CYS A 301 -33.60 -4.13 -25.95
C CYS A 301 -33.80 -3.78 -27.43
N THR A 302 -32.73 -3.88 -28.23
CA THR A 302 -32.76 -3.63 -29.69
C THR A 302 -32.14 -4.78 -30.49
N GLU A 303 -32.70 -5.10 -31.67
CA GLU A 303 -32.19 -6.16 -32.56
C GLU A 303 -31.13 -5.66 -33.55
N ASN A 304 -31.13 -4.35 -33.84
CA ASN A 304 -30.23 -3.73 -34.80
C ASN A 304 -29.01 -3.07 -34.13
N ARG A 305 -27.79 -3.54 -34.46
CA ARG A 305 -26.54 -2.74 -34.66
C ARG A 305 -25.29 -3.65 -34.69
N PRO A 306 -24.89 -4.19 -35.85
CA PRO A 306 -23.52 -4.68 -36.06
C PRO A 306 -22.45 -3.66 -35.59
N PHE A 307 -22.77 -2.36 -35.63
CA PHE A 307 -21.93 -1.26 -35.17
C PHE A 307 -21.84 -1.05 -33.65
N ALA A 308 -22.78 -1.53 -32.83
CA ALA A 308 -22.72 -1.37 -31.37
C ALA A 308 -21.74 -2.35 -30.74
N LEU A 309 -21.74 -3.59 -31.23
CA LEU A 309 -20.77 -4.64 -30.91
C LEU A 309 -19.38 -4.29 -31.46
N VAL A 310 -19.24 -3.92 -32.74
CA VAL A 310 -17.93 -3.61 -33.37
C VAL A 310 -17.26 -2.35 -32.80
N ARG A 311 -18.02 -1.32 -32.42
CA ARG A 311 -17.48 -0.07 -31.84
C ARG A 311 -17.11 -0.21 -30.36
N LYS A 312 -17.64 -1.23 -29.66
CA LYS A 312 -17.34 -1.55 -28.25
C LYS A 312 -16.27 -2.63 -28.12
N SER A 313 -16.25 -3.66 -28.97
CA SER A 313 -15.15 -4.66 -29.03
C SER A 313 -13.81 -3.99 -29.34
N SER A 314 -13.79 -2.99 -30.23
CA SER A 314 -12.59 -2.17 -30.50
C SER A 314 -12.13 -1.35 -29.27
N ARG A 315 -13.03 -0.93 -28.37
CA ARG A 315 -12.67 -0.25 -27.12
C ARG A 315 -12.25 -1.22 -26.02
N TYR A 316 -12.90 -2.38 -25.94
CA TYR A 316 -12.53 -3.45 -25.04
C TYR A 316 -11.12 -3.98 -25.38
N LEU A 317 -10.84 -4.23 -26.65
CA LEU A 317 -9.50 -4.59 -27.13
C LEU A 317 -8.48 -3.46 -26.91
N ALA A 318 -8.85 -2.19 -27.13
CA ALA A 318 -7.98 -1.06 -26.82
C ALA A 318 -7.72 -0.90 -25.31
N HIS A 319 -8.70 -1.22 -24.47
CA HIS A 319 -8.57 -1.15 -23.02
C HIS A 319 -7.77 -2.33 -22.47
N TYR A 320 -8.03 -3.55 -22.93
CA TYR A 320 -7.22 -4.73 -22.64
C TYR A 320 -5.77 -4.53 -23.06
N ALA A 321 -5.53 -3.96 -24.25
CA ALA A 321 -4.20 -3.54 -24.68
C ALA A 321 -3.59 -2.44 -23.79
N SER A 322 -4.40 -1.50 -23.28
CA SER A 322 -3.96 -0.46 -22.33
C SER A 322 -3.62 -1.04 -20.95
N GLU A 323 -4.36 -2.03 -20.46
CA GLU A 323 -4.08 -2.74 -19.21
C GLU A 323 -2.82 -3.59 -19.33
N LEU A 324 -2.66 -4.31 -20.45
CA LEU A 324 -1.43 -5.04 -20.76
C LEU A 324 -0.23 -4.09 -20.76
N ASN A 325 -0.35 -2.94 -21.45
CA ASN A 325 0.67 -1.88 -21.44
C ASN A 325 0.87 -1.22 -20.06
N GLY A 326 -0.17 -1.18 -19.22
CA GLY A 326 -0.12 -0.69 -17.84
C GLY A 326 0.69 -1.62 -16.95
N HIS A 327 0.40 -2.92 -17.02
CA HIS A 327 1.16 -3.98 -16.36
C HIS A 327 2.61 -3.98 -16.81
N THR A 328 2.89 -3.87 -18.11
CA THR A 328 4.25 -3.74 -18.65
C THR A 328 4.97 -2.51 -18.10
N ARG A 329 4.30 -1.36 -17.95
CA ARG A 329 4.89 -0.13 -17.39
C ARG A 329 5.15 -0.22 -15.89
N HIS A 330 4.32 -0.94 -15.15
CA HIS A 330 4.55 -1.19 -13.72
C HIS A 330 5.73 -2.14 -13.55
N LEU A 331 5.76 -3.25 -14.29
CA LEU A 331 6.88 -4.19 -14.32
C LEU A 331 8.20 -3.49 -14.68
N MET A 332 8.19 -2.59 -15.67
CA MET A 332 9.36 -1.79 -16.06
C MET A 332 9.83 -0.83 -14.97
N ARG A 333 8.92 -0.26 -14.18
CA ARG A 333 9.27 0.61 -13.04
C ARG A 333 9.88 -0.18 -11.89
N GLU A 334 9.31 -1.33 -11.57
CA GLU A 334 9.87 -2.27 -10.59
C GLU A 334 11.25 -2.77 -11.02
N LEU A 335 11.43 -3.07 -12.32
CA LEU A 335 12.72 -3.49 -12.88
C LEU A 335 13.78 -2.38 -12.85
N GLN A 336 13.36 -1.13 -13.08
CA GLN A 336 14.24 0.04 -12.93
C GLN A 336 14.59 0.32 -11.48
N HIS A 337 13.66 0.11 -10.55
CA HIS A 337 13.89 0.27 -9.12
C HIS A 337 14.86 -0.78 -8.59
N THR A 338 14.63 -2.06 -8.90
CA THR A 338 15.57 -3.15 -8.59
C THR A 338 16.94 -2.95 -9.23
N ARG A 339 17.00 -2.42 -10.47
CA ARG A 339 18.28 -2.04 -11.08
C ARG A 339 19.00 -0.92 -10.31
N HIS A 340 18.28 0.10 -9.85
CA HIS A 340 18.87 1.18 -9.04
C HIS A 340 19.38 0.66 -7.69
N GLU A 341 18.62 -0.21 -7.03
CA GLU A 341 19.04 -0.86 -5.79
C GLU A 341 20.25 -1.77 -6.00
N LEU A 342 20.30 -2.57 -7.08
CA LEU A 342 21.47 -3.37 -7.43
C LEU A 342 22.72 -2.51 -7.68
N VAL A 343 22.57 -1.36 -8.35
CA VAL A 343 23.67 -0.40 -8.53
C VAL A 343 24.11 0.19 -7.18
N ARG A 344 23.16 0.54 -6.31
CA ARG A 344 23.46 1.03 -4.95
C ARG A 344 24.21 0.00 -4.12
N LEU A 345 23.76 -1.25 -4.16
CA LEU A 345 24.39 -2.38 -3.48
C LEU A 345 25.77 -2.68 -4.06
N SER A 346 25.96 -2.58 -5.38
CA SER A 346 27.27 -2.73 -6.03
C SER A 346 28.26 -1.61 -5.66
N VAL A 347 27.78 -0.36 -5.52
CA VAL A 347 28.62 0.76 -5.05
C VAL A 347 29.01 0.56 -3.58
N ASN A 348 28.08 0.10 -2.74
CA ASN A 348 28.39 -0.28 -1.37
C ASN A 348 29.37 -1.45 -1.30
N ASP A 349 29.23 -2.47 -2.15
CA ASP A 349 30.14 -3.62 -2.22
C ASP A 349 31.57 -3.18 -2.58
N ASN A 350 31.72 -2.30 -3.57
CA ASN A 350 33.00 -1.69 -3.92
C ASN A 350 33.60 -0.87 -2.77
N PHE A 351 32.77 -0.12 -2.02
CA PHE A 351 33.22 0.61 -0.84
C PHE A 351 33.71 -0.34 0.26
N THR A 352 32.94 -1.39 0.58
CA THR A 352 33.34 -2.41 1.56
C THR A 352 34.58 -3.19 1.13
N GLN A 353 34.74 -3.53 -0.16
CA GLN A 353 35.96 -4.17 -0.67
C GLN A 353 37.18 -3.26 -0.54
N THR A 354 37.03 -1.96 -0.79
CA THR A 354 38.12 -0.98 -0.63
C THR A 354 38.51 -0.84 0.85
N SER A 355 37.53 -0.77 1.75
CA SER A 355 37.78 -0.73 3.20
C SER A 355 38.42 -2.03 3.71
N LEU A 356 37.98 -3.20 3.23
CA LEU A 356 38.58 -4.50 3.59
C LEU A 356 39.99 -4.66 3.06
N ARG A 357 40.31 -4.10 1.88
CA ARG A 357 41.66 -4.10 1.32
C ARG A 357 42.59 -3.22 2.14
N ASN A 358 42.16 -2.02 2.50
CA ASN A 358 42.92 -1.14 3.40
C ASN A 358 43.14 -1.79 4.77
N LEU A 359 42.12 -2.46 5.31
CA LEU A 359 42.25 -3.21 6.57
C LEU A 359 43.20 -4.41 6.43
N GLY A 360 43.21 -5.08 5.28
CA GLY A 360 44.16 -6.14 4.95
C GLY A 360 45.60 -5.64 4.88
N ASP A 361 45.82 -4.48 4.27
CA ASP A 361 47.13 -3.83 4.17
C ASP A 361 47.63 -3.39 5.58
N GLU A 362 46.75 -2.85 6.43
CA GLU A 362 47.07 -2.51 7.84
C GLU A 362 47.42 -3.75 8.68
N VAL A 363 46.69 -4.86 8.50
CA VAL A 363 46.97 -6.13 9.21
C VAL A 363 48.31 -6.72 8.77
N GLU A 364 48.66 -6.58 7.50
CA GLU A 364 49.92 -7.07 6.95
C GLU A 364 51.12 -6.24 7.44
N ASP A 365 50.96 -4.93 7.58
CA ASP A 365 52.00 -4.07 8.15
C ASP A 365 52.25 -4.39 9.63
N LEU A 366 51.18 -4.60 10.41
CA LEU A 366 51.27 -5.05 11.81
C LEU A 366 51.95 -6.43 11.92
N ARG A 367 51.69 -7.35 10.98
CA ARG A 367 52.34 -8.67 10.93
C ARG A 367 53.85 -8.55 10.71
N ASN A 368 54.28 -7.66 9.82
CA ASN A 368 55.69 -7.44 9.55
C ASN A 368 56.41 -6.82 10.75
N GLN A 369 55.80 -5.82 11.39
CA GLN A 369 56.31 -5.23 12.64
C GLN A 369 56.45 -6.26 13.77
N LEU A 370 55.47 -7.16 13.91
CA LEU A 370 55.52 -8.24 14.91
C LEU A 370 56.61 -9.27 14.60
N THR A 371 56.84 -9.56 13.33
CA THR A 371 57.90 -10.49 12.88
C THR A 371 59.30 -9.92 13.18
N ASP A 372 59.48 -8.61 12.98
CA ASP A 372 60.72 -7.92 13.33
C ASP A 372 60.97 -7.95 14.84
N VAL A 373 59.94 -7.73 15.65
CA VAL A 373 60.05 -7.85 17.12
C VAL A 373 60.40 -9.28 17.55
N ILE A 374 59.78 -10.31 16.96
CA ILE A 374 60.07 -11.72 17.31
C ILE A 374 61.50 -12.11 16.91
N SER A 375 62.00 -11.64 15.76
CA SER A 375 63.38 -11.89 15.34
C SER A 375 64.40 -11.22 16.27
N SER A 376 64.07 -10.06 16.83
CA SER A 376 64.91 -9.38 17.83
C SER A 376 65.01 -10.17 19.16
N PHE A 377 63.91 -10.79 19.60
CA PHE A 377 63.86 -11.55 20.87
C PHE A 377 64.52 -12.94 20.80
N SER A 378 64.54 -13.58 19.63
CA SER A 378 65.14 -14.92 19.46
C SER A 378 66.68 -14.90 19.47
N SER A 379 67.30 -13.71 19.45
CA SER A 379 68.75 -13.54 19.64
C SER A 379 69.17 -13.41 21.12
N ALA A 380 68.23 -13.31 22.07
CA ALA A 380 68.51 -12.91 23.45
C ALA A 380 68.26 -13.99 24.53
N SER A 381 67.87 -15.23 24.20
CA SER A 381 67.62 -16.26 25.22
C SER A 381 67.91 -17.70 24.76
N GLY A 382 69.14 -18.14 25.01
CA GLY A 382 69.57 -19.54 24.95
C GLY A 382 70.16 -20.01 26.30
N ASP A 383 69.83 -21.25 26.64
CA ASP A 383 70.45 -22.15 27.65
C ASP A 383 70.04 -22.06 29.14
N VAL A 384 69.38 -23.11 29.65
CA VAL A 384 70.00 -24.28 30.35
C VAL A 384 68.90 -25.13 31.04
N GLN A 385 68.89 -26.45 30.78
CA GLN A 385 68.19 -27.50 31.55
C GLN A 385 69.08 -28.04 32.69
N ALA A 386 68.46 -28.44 33.81
CA ALA A 386 69.13 -28.98 34.99
C ALA A 386 69.31 -30.51 34.98
N GLN A 387 70.42 -31.00 35.55
CA GLN A 387 70.54 -32.31 36.19
C GLN A 387 71.29 -32.21 37.53
N THR A 388 70.87 -33.10 38.43
CA THR A 388 71.01 -33.21 39.89
C THR A 388 72.28 -33.92 40.40
N THR A 389 72.69 -33.66 41.66
CA THR A 389 72.86 -34.61 42.82
C THR A 389 73.85 -34.05 43.89
N VAL A 390 73.47 -33.79 45.16
CA VAL A 390 73.38 -34.62 46.41
C VAL A 390 74.50 -34.32 47.46
N SER A 391 74.09 -33.67 48.57
CA SER A 391 74.43 -33.87 50.02
C SER A 391 75.87 -33.68 50.57
N PRO A 392 76.09 -33.68 51.92
CA PRO A 392 75.57 -32.76 52.97
C PRO A 392 76.70 -32.28 53.94
N GLY A 393 76.47 -31.26 54.79
CA GLY A 393 77.33 -31.05 55.97
C GLY A 393 77.50 -29.61 56.49
N SER A 394 76.90 -29.37 57.67
CA SER A 394 77.23 -28.41 58.74
C SER A 394 78.16 -27.20 58.49
N GLY A 395 77.58 -26.00 58.63
CA GLY A 395 77.95 -25.05 59.70
C GLY A 395 79.17 -24.14 59.54
N ARG A 396 78.91 -22.86 59.21
CA ARG A 396 79.60 -21.58 59.62
C ARG A 396 81.14 -21.54 59.46
N SER A 397 81.78 -20.59 58.76
CA SER A 397 81.47 -19.16 58.58
C SER A 397 82.48 -18.44 57.66
N LYS A 398 82.01 -17.40 56.95
CA LYS A 398 82.70 -16.21 56.35
C LYS A 398 83.65 -16.50 55.17
N SER A 399 83.60 -15.84 54.00
CA SER A 399 83.29 -14.43 53.69
C SER A 399 82.97 -14.17 52.19
N ASN A 400 81.89 -13.41 51.95
CA ASN A 400 81.56 -12.38 50.91
C ASN A 400 81.77 -12.55 49.38
N PRO A 401 80.96 -11.82 48.56
CA PRO A 401 80.39 -12.32 47.30
C PRO A 401 80.66 -11.45 46.05
N HIS A 402 80.21 -11.93 44.88
CA HIS A 402 79.87 -11.08 43.74
C HIS A 402 78.57 -11.54 43.03
N GLN A 403 77.92 -10.56 42.40
CA GLN A 403 76.52 -10.43 41.98
C GLN A 403 76.14 -11.20 40.69
N GLY A 404 74.85 -11.57 40.58
CA GLY A 404 74.18 -11.99 39.34
C GLY A 404 72.72 -11.54 39.32
N VAL A 405 72.28 -11.02 38.17
CA VAL A 405 70.96 -10.42 37.88
C VAL A 405 69.90 -11.52 37.72
N GLY A 406 68.83 -11.48 38.52
CA GLY A 406 67.70 -12.42 38.45
C GLY A 406 66.49 -11.83 37.72
N ILE A 407 65.96 -12.56 36.74
CA ILE A 407 64.71 -12.26 36.03
C ILE A 407 63.54 -12.61 36.96
N ASP A 408 62.59 -11.68 37.15
CA ASP A 408 61.43 -11.83 38.03
C ASP A 408 60.34 -12.75 37.41
N PRO A 409 60.10 -13.96 37.96
CA PRO A 409 59.19 -14.95 37.39
C PRO A 409 57.72 -14.49 37.34
N GLU A 410 57.30 -13.59 38.24
CA GLU A 410 55.91 -13.14 38.28
C GLU A 410 55.55 -12.26 37.09
N ARG A 411 56.46 -11.38 36.67
CA ARG A 411 56.29 -10.53 35.47
C ARG A 411 56.18 -11.34 34.18
N LEU A 412 57.02 -12.36 34.04
CA LEU A 412 56.99 -13.25 32.87
C LEU A 412 55.69 -14.07 32.83
N SER A 413 55.19 -14.51 34.00
CA SER A 413 53.91 -15.22 34.09
C SER A 413 52.71 -14.32 33.70
N ALA A 414 52.76 -13.04 34.06
CA ALA A 414 51.73 -12.07 33.75
C ALA A 414 51.67 -11.73 32.25
N GLU A 415 52.83 -11.61 31.59
CA GLU A 415 52.91 -11.40 30.14
C GLU A 415 52.42 -12.63 29.35
N VAL A 416 52.80 -13.84 29.76
CA VAL A 416 52.30 -15.08 29.14
C VAL A 416 50.78 -15.23 29.32
N ALA A 417 50.25 -14.83 30.48
CA ALA A 417 48.80 -14.82 30.72
C ALA A 417 48.06 -13.77 29.88
N LYS A 418 48.67 -12.59 29.65
CA LYS A 418 48.14 -11.57 28.74
C LYS A 418 48.15 -12.06 27.28
N MET A 419 49.26 -12.62 26.82
CA MET A 419 49.40 -13.15 25.47
C MET A 419 48.43 -14.31 25.17
N ARG A 420 48.13 -15.17 26.17
CA ARG A 420 47.07 -16.19 26.04
C ARG A 420 45.68 -15.59 25.86
N ARG A 421 45.34 -14.51 26.58
CA ARG A 421 44.04 -13.82 26.44
C ARG A 421 43.91 -13.16 25.08
N ASP A 422 44.98 -12.53 24.61
CA ASP A 422 45.02 -11.87 23.30
C ASP A 422 44.93 -12.91 22.16
N MET A 423 45.63 -14.04 22.28
CA MET A 423 45.51 -15.18 21.35
C MET A 423 44.08 -15.75 21.30
N GLN A 424 43.42 -15.90 22.45
CA GLN A 424 42.02 -16.34 22.51
C GLN A 424 41.04 -15.31 21.95
N LYS A 425 41.38 -14.02 21.98
CA LYS A 425 40.60 -12.98 21.31
C LYS A 425 40.76 -13.08 19.80
N VAL A 426 41.99 -13.21 19.30
CA VAL A 426 42.28 -13.38 17.86
C VAL A 426 41.61 -14.63 17.28
N LEU A 427 41.59 -15.74 18.01
CA LEU A 427 40.91 -16.96 17.57
C LEU A 427 39.39 -16.77 17.45
N ARG A 428 38.76 -16.04 18.39
CA ARG A 428 37.33 -15.70 18.33
C ARG A 428 37.02 -14.73 17.19
N ASP A 429 37.86 -13.73 16.99
CA ASP A 429 37.70 -12.75 15.91
C ASP A 429 37.86 -13.44 14.53
N ASN A 430 38.77 -14.42 14.40
CA ASN A 430 38.97 -15.24 13.19
C ASN A 430 37.77 -16.18 12.92
N GLU A 431 37.20 -16.81 13.95
CA GLU A 431 35.96 -17.58 13.79
C GLU A 431 34.78 -16.72 13.33
N THR A 432 34.69 -15.48 13.84
CA THR A 432 33.65 -14.51 13.46
C THR A 432 33.81 -14.09 11.99
N LEU A 433 35.04 -13.79 11.55
CA LEU A 433 35.34 -13.50 10.14
C LEU A 433 35.04 -14.69 9.21
N ARG A 434 35.34 -15.92 9.63
CA ARG A 434 34.98 -17.13 8.87
C ARG A 434 33.47 -17.37 8.80
N GLN A 435 32.70 -16.92 9.78
CA GLN A 435 31.24 -16.95 9.71
C GLN A 435 30.72 -15.89 8.73
N GLN A 436 31.28 -14.68 8.75
CA GLN A 436 30.92 -13.60 7.82
C GLN A 436 31.25 -13.96 6.37
N ALA A 437 32.41 -14.57 6.11
CA ALA A 437 32.78 -15.04 4.77
C ALA A 437 31.79 -16.09 4.22
N ARG A 438 31.37 -17.04 5.07
CA ARG A 438 30.35 -18.04 4.69
C ARG A 438 28.98 -17.41 4.41
N GLN A 439 28.63 -16.36 5.14
CA GLN A 439 27.39 -15.62 4.92
C GLN A 439 27.42 -14.82 3.61
N HIS A 440 28.56 -14.21 3.28
CA HIS A 440 28.77 -13.54 2.00
C HIS A 440 28.73 -14.49 0.80
N GLU A 441 29.29 -15.69 0.93
CA GLU A 441 29.25 -16.69 -0.14
C GLU A 441 27.83 -17.21 -0.38
N LYS A 442 27.03 -17.34 0.67
CA LYS A 442 25.60 -17.66 0.55
C LYS A 442 24.81 -16.54 -0.16
N LEU A 443 25.04 -15.28 0.21
CA LEU A 443 24.46 -14.11 -0.47
C LEU A 443 24.86 -14.03 -1.94
N ARG A 444 26.09 -14.40 -2.27
CA ARG A 444 26.59 -14.44 -3.65
C ARG A 444 25.90 -15.52 -4.49
N GLN A 445 25.68 -16.70 -3.92
CA GLN A 445 24.92 -17.78 -4.56
C GLN A 445 23.44 -17.39 -4.76
N GLU A 446 22.83 -16.70 -3.79
CA GLU A 446 21.48 -16.13 -3.93
C GLU A 446 21.42 -15.05 -5.02
N LEU A 447 22.46 -14.22 -5.15
CA LEU A 447 22.57 -13.19 -6.18
C LEU A 447 22.75 -13.79 -7.59
N ASP A 448 23.53 -14.85 -7.73
CA ASP A 448 23.71 -15.57 -9.00
C ASP A 448 22.44 -16.35 -9.41
N ALA A 449 21.72 -16.91 -8.43
CA ALA A 449 20.40 -17.50 -8.67
C ALA A 449 19.38 -16.46 -9.16
N LEU A 450 19.33 -15.28 -8.53
CA LEU A 450 18.51 -14.14 -8.98
C LEU A 450 18.92 -13.65 -10.38
N ARG A 451 20.22 -13.68 -10.71
CA ARG A 451 20.74 -13.27 -12.02
C ARG A 451 20.31 -14.21 -13.14
N ASN A 452 20.31 -15.52 -12.90
CA ASN A 452 19.77 -16.51 -13.84
C ASN A 452 18.26 -16.34 -14.03
N ASP A 453 17.51 -16.06 -12.96
CA ASP A 453 16.08 -15.73 -13.01
C ASP A 453 15.81 -14.45 -13.82
N THR A 454 16.76 -13.51 -13.80
CA THR A 454 16.74 -12.27 -14.61
C THR A 454 16.95 -12.54 -16.11
N ASP A 455 17.66 -13.60 -16.48
CA ASP A 455 17.88 -13.97 -17.89
C ASP A 455 16.73 -14.83 -18.45
N GLU A 456 16.11 -15.68 -17.62
CA GLU A 456 14.84 -16.34 -17.96
C GLU A 456 13.70 -15.34 -18.18
N THR A 457 13.61 -14.30 -17.33
CA THR A 457 12.62 -13.23 -17.50
C THR A 457 12.88 -12.37 -18.75
N LYS A 458 14.14 -12.17 -19.18
CA LYS A 458 14.44 -11.53 -20.48
C LYS A 458 14.01 -12.39 -21.66
N LEU A 459 14.22 -13.70 -21.60
CA LEU A 459 13.78 -14.63 -22.64
C LEU A 459 12.25 -14.66 -22.72
N ALA A 460 11.57 -14.73 -21.58
CA ALA A 460 10.10 -14.63 -21.51
C ALA A 460 9.59 -13.30 -22.07
N PHE A 461 10.28 -12.19 -21.80
CA PHE A 461 9.93 -10.88 -22.35
C PHE A 461 10.13 -10.79 -23.86
N GLN A 462 11.15 -11.45 -24.40
CA GLN A 462 11.40 -11.52 -25.84
C GLN A 462 10.33 -12.36 -26.55
N LEU A 463 9.94 -13.49 -25.95
CA LEU A 463 8.83 -14.33 -26.44
C LEU A 463 7.49 -13.58 -26.39
N LEU A 464 7.18 -12.88 -25.29
CA LEU A 464 5.99 -12.04 -25.16
C LEU A 464 5.94 -10.89 -26.18
N LYS A 465 7.10 -10.34 -26.56
CA LYS A 465 7.22 -9.31 -27.58
C LYS A 465 6.95 -9.85 -28.99
N GLU A 466 7.45 -11.05 -29.28
CA GLU A 466 7.17 -11.75 -30.54
C GLU A 466 5.70 -12.17 -30.64
N GLU A 467 5.12 -12.71 -29.57
CA GLU A 467 3.71 -13.08 -29.51
C GLU A 467 2.79 -11.85 -29.66
N ASN A 468 3.13 -10.72 -29.04
CA ASN A 468 2.43 -9.44 -29.26
C ASN A 468 2.56 -8.93 -30.70
N SER A 469 3.69 -9.20 -31.38
CA SER A 469 3.87 -8.83 -32.78
C SER A 469 2.98 -9.68 -33.69
N LEU A 470 2.90 -10.99 -33.42
CA LEU A 470 2.01 -11.92 -34.12
C LEU A 470 0.54 -11.50 -33.94
N LEU A 471 0.11 -11.23 -32.71
CA LEU A 471 -1.26 -10.80 -32.42
C LEU A 471 -1.66 -9.52 -33.16
N LYS A 472 -0.74 -8.54 -33.27
CA LYS A 472 -0.99 -7.32 -34.06
C LYS A 472 -1.19 -7.62 -35.54
N GLN A 473 -0.42 -8.58 -36.06
CA GLN A 473 -0.49 -8.99 -37.45
C GLN A 473 -1.80 -9.74 -37.74
N ASP A 474 -2.22 -10.62 -36.83
CA ASP A 474 -3.51 -11.31 -36.89
C ASP A 474 -4.68 -10.33 -36.80
N LEU A 475 -4.60 -9.32 -35.92
CA LEU A 475 -5.61 -8.28 -35.79
C LEU A 475 -5.76 -7.46 -37.08
N GLN A 476 -4.63 -7.13 -37.73
CA GLN A 476 -4.61 -6.45 -39.03
C GLN A 476 -5.20 -7.33 -40.14
N GLN A 477 -4.88 -8.62 -40.17
CA GLN A 477 -5.47 -9.57 -41.11
C GLN A 477 -6.98 -9.73 -40.90
N LEU A 478 -7.43 -9.77 -39.64
CA LEU A 478 -8.85 -9.81 -39.30
C LEU A 478 -9.55 -8.55 -39.79
N GLN A 479 -8.97 -7.38 -39.54
CA GLN A 479 -9.47 -6.09 -40.05
C GLN A 479 -9.59 -6.09 -41.57
N GLN A 480 -8.58 -6.59 -42.29
CA GLN A 480 -8.61 -6.69 -43.74
C GLN A 480 -9.67 -7.67 -44.25
N LYS A 481 -9.82 -8.84 -43.61
CA LYS A 481 -10.88 -9.82 -43.93
C LYS A 481 -12.27 -9.23 -43.69
N PHE A 482 -12.48 -8.51 -42.59
CA PHE A 482 -13.73 -7.79 -42.34
C PHE A 482 -14.00 -6.76 -43.44
N GLN A 483 -12.99 -5.98 -43.82
CA GLN A 483 -13.12 -4.97 -44.88
C GLN A 483 -13.41 -5.60 -46.26
N GLN A 484 -12.88 -6.79 -46.53
CA GLN A 484 -13.19 -7.58 -47.74
C GLN A 484 -14.62 -8.16 -47.72
N LEU A 485 -15.11 -8.58 -46.55
CA LEU A 485 -16.51 -9.04 -46.39
C LEU A 485 -17.50 -7.88 -46.59
N PHE A 486 -17.15 -6.65 -46.23
CA PHE A 486 -17.98 -5.47 -46.46
C PHE A 486 -17.93 -4.93 -47.91
N ASN A 487 -16.83 -5.14 -48.64
CA ASN A 487 -16.74 -4.77 -50.06
C ASN A 487 -17.46 -5.76 -50.99
N ARG A 488 -17.82 -6.96 -50.50
CA ARG A 488 -18.82 -7.81 -51.14
C ARG A 488 -20.21 -7.34 -50.66
N GLY A 489 -20.75 -6.33 -51.35
CA GLY A 489 -22.17 -5.98 -51.22
C GLY A 489 -23.07 -7.19 -51.51
N PRO A 490 -24.35 -7.14 -51.11
CA PRO A 490 -25.25 -8.28 -51.24
C PRO A 490 -25.41 -8.64 -52.72
N THR A 491 -24.82 -9.76 -53.14
CA THR A 491 -25.31 -10.48 -54.30
C THR A 491 -26.56 -11.22 -53.85
N VAL A 492 -27.70 -10.67 -54.28
CA VAL A 492 -29.11 -11.15 -54.28
C VAL A 492 -29.35 -12.53 -53.68
#